data_AF-A0A8H9HAW1-F1
#
_entry.id   AF-A0A8H9HAW1-F1
#
_cell.length_a   1.000
_cell.length_b   1.000
_cell.length_c   1.000
_cell.angle_alpha   90.00
_cell.angle_beta   90.00
_cell.angle_gamma   90.00
#
_symmetry.space_group_name_H-M   'P 1'
#
loop_
_entity.id
_entity.type
_entity.pdbx_description
1 polymer ?
#
loop_
_entity_poly.entity_id
_entity_poly.type
_entity_poly.pdbx_seq_one_letter_code
_entity_poly.pdbx_strand_id
1 'polypeptide(L)'
;MGFAFALSSAIDAEPSQLERAIDMMRKLRDRGDGNGYTATCLLMYDAGPSGAVSILADEIPADLGAPQFMDRMITAILDAAPASFHRTVRERRRGRLLLEE
;
A
#
# COMPACT_ATOMS: atom_id res chain seq x y z
N MET A 1 -12.22 0.49 -2.58
CA MET A 1 -11.33 1.59 -3.02
C MET A 1 -10.13 1.67 -2.08
N GLY A 2 -8.96 2.08 -2.57
CA GLY A 2 -7.74 2.19 -1.74
C GLY A 2 -7.49 3.62 -1.26
N PHE A 3 -6.74 3.77 -0.17
CA PHE A 3 -6.31 5.06 0.37
C PHE A 3 -4.80 5.07 0.63
N ALA A 4 -4.10 6.08 0.12
CA ALA A 4 -2.66 6.26 0.31
C ALA A 4 -2.37 7.63 0.93
N PHE A 5 -1.46 7.68 1.88
CA PHE A 5 -1.05 8.89 2.57
C PHE A 5 0.47 9.04 2.53
N ALA A 6 0.96 10.25 2.24
CA ALA A 6 2.38 10.54 2.15
C ALA A 6 2.85 11.37 3.36
N LEU A 7 3.97 10.97 3.93
CA LEU A 7 4.64 11.60 5.07
C LEU A 7 6.03 12.09 4.66
N SER A 8 6.41 13.25 5.14
CA SER A 8 7.80 13.70 5.06
C SER A 8 8.66 12.97 6.10
N SER A 9 9.91 12.66 5.76
CA SER A 9 10.96 12.17 6.66
C SER A 9 11.16 13.05 7.89
N ALA A 10 10.76 14.33 7.83
CA ALA A 10 10.78 15.22 9.00
C ALA A 10 9.96 14.67 10.20
N ILE A 11 9.01 13.75 9.96
CA ILE A 11 8.25 13.09 11.03
C ILE A 11 9.13 12.25 11.96
N ASP A 12 10.34 11.89 11.56
CA ASP A 12 11.29 11.14 12.42
C ASP A 12 11.70 11.95 13.66
N ALA A 13 11.60 13.28 13.58
CA ALA A 13 11.78 14.16 14.75
C ALA A 13 10.62 14.04 15.76
N GLU A 14 9.49 13.45 15.37
CA GLU A 14 8.29 13.27 16.17
C GLU A 14 7.77 11.81 16.13
N PRO A 15 8.46 10.82 16.75
CA PRO A 15 8.11 9.40 16.62
C PRO A 15 6.66 9.06 16.99
N SER A 16 6.10 9.75 17.99
CA SER A 16 4.70 9.57 18.39
C SER A 16 3.69 9.94 17.29
N GLN A 17 4.05 10.82 16.36
CA GLN A 17 3.20 11.16 15.21
C GLN A 17 3.26 10.09 14.14
N LEU A 18 4.42 9.47 13.92
CA LEU A 18 4.54 8.33 13.02
C LEU A 18 3.71 7.14 13.53
N GLU A 19 3.81 6.82 14.82
CA GLU A 19 2.99 5.78 15.46
C GLU A 19 1.48 6.05 15.28
N ARG A 20 1.05 7.31 15.48
CA ARG A 20 -0.34 7.71 15.25
C ARG A 20 -0.76 7.57 13.79
N ALA A 21 0.10 7.98 12.84
CA ALA A 21 -0.19 7.82 11.42
C ALA A 21 -0.37 6.34 11.06
N ILE A 22 0.52 5.46 11.54
CA ILE A 22 0.42 4.01 11.34
C ILE A 22 -0.91 3.47 11.90
N ASP A 23 -1.26 3.82 13.14
CA ASP A 23 -2.51 3.38 13.77
C ASP A 23 -3.75 3.88 13.02
N MET A 24 -3.77 5.15 12.60
CA MET A 24 -4.84 5.71 11.79
C MET A 24 -5.00 4.98 10.45
N MET A 25 -3.90 4.72 9.74
CA MET A 25 -3.95 3.99 8.47
C MET A 25 -4.45 2.56 8.63
N ARG A 26 -4.17 1.90 9.76
CA ARG A 26 -4.75 0.59 10.09
C ARG A 26 -6.23 0.69 10.44
N LYS A 27 -6.66 1.75 11.13
CA LYS A 27 -8.08 2.00 11.47
C LYS A 27 -8.96 2.22 10.25
N LEU A 28 -8.45 2.90 9.23
CA LEU A 28 -9.15 3.17 7.97
C LEU A 28 -9.36 1.92 7.08
N ARG A 29 -8.64 0.83 7.33
CA ARG A 29 -8.76 -0.41 6.54
C ARG A 29 -10.06 -1.14 6.87
N ASP A 30 -10.69 -1.71 5.84
CA ASP A 30 -11.82 -2.61 6.00
C ASP A 30 -11.44 -3.84 6.84
N ARG A 31 -12.24 -4.13 7.86
CA ARG A 31 -12.07 -5.28 8.76
C ARG A 31 -13.06 -6.41 8.46
N GLY A 32 -13.76 -6.34 7.33
CA GLY A 32 -14.75 -7.31 6.89
C GLY A 32 -16.20 -6.86 7.13
N ASP A 33 -16.41 -5.61 7.55
CA ASP A 33 -17.73 -5.00 7.72
C ASP A 33 -18.15 -4.15 6.51
N GLY A 34 -17.25 -3.98 5.53
CA GLY A 34 -17.50 -3.25 4.29
C GLY A 34 -17.44 -1.72 4.44
N ASN A 35 -17.08 -1.20 5.60
CA ASN A 35 -17.08 0.25 5.87
C ASN A 35 -15.71 0.92 5.72
N GLY A 36 -14.65 0.14 5.45
CA GLY A 36 -13.29 0.65 5.30
C GLY A 36 -12.74 0.62 3.88
N TYR A 37 -11.49 1.06 3.73
CA TYR A 37 -10.76 0.94 2.48
C TYR A 37 -10.24 -0.48 2.27
N THR A 38 -10.30 -0.95 1.02
CA THR A 38 -9.81 -2.26 0.60
C THR A 38 -8.33 -2.46 0.94
N ALA A 39 -7.55 -1.39 0.81
CA ALA A 39 -6.15 -1.34 1.20
C ALA A 39 -5.80 0.08 1.63
N THR A 40 -4.88 0.18 2.59
CA THR A 40 -4.33 1.45 3.07
C THR A 40 -2.81 1.44 2.87
N CYS A 41 -2.24 2.58 2.48
CA CYS A 41 -0.81 2.72 2.22
C CYS A 41 -0.23 3.96 2.87
N LEU A 42 0.91 3.81 3.53
CA LEU A 42 1.73 4.91 4.03
C LEU A 42 3.00 4.97 3.18
N LEU A 43 3.35 6.16 2.70
CA LEU A 43 4.55 6.42 1.92
C LEU A 43 5.38 7.46 2.66
N MET A 44 6.63 7.15 2.98
CA MET A 44 7.56 8.15 3.50
C MET A 44 8.42 8.69 2.36
N TYR A 45 8.58 10.01 2.30
CA TYR A 45 9.45 10.66 1.34
C TYR A 45 10.46 11.57 2.04
N ASP A 46 11.65 11.65 1.48
CA ASP A 46 12.66 12.65 1.85
C ASP A 46 12.85 13.62 0.68
N ALA A 47 12.85 14.91 0.99
CA ALA A 47 13.03 15.98 0.02
C ALA A 47 14.35 16.69 0.26
N GLY A 48 15.31 16.47 -0.63
CA GLY A 48 16.64 17.07 -0.55
C GLY A 48 16.63 18.58 -0.87
N PRO A 49 17.72 19.30 -0.53
CA PRO A 49 17.81 20.76 -0.71
C PRO A 49 17.69 21.23 -2.17
N SER A 50 17.97 20.35 -3.13
CA SER A 50 17.84 20.59 -4.57
C SER A 50 16.43 20.36 -5.12
N GLY A 51 15.48 19.95 -4.27
CA GLY A 51 14.14 19.53 -4.69
C GLY A 51 14.05 18.08 -5.18
N ALA A 52 15.15 17.32 -5.13
CA ALA A 52 15.11 15.89 -5.38
C ALA A 52 14.32 15.17 -4.29
N VAL A 53 13.42 14.26 -4.68
CA VAL A 53 12.58 13.49 -3.75
C VAL A 53 12.94 12.01 -3.84
N SER A 54 13.15 11.38 -2.69
CA SER A 54 13.32 9.92 -2.56
C SER A 54 12.20 9.33 -1.73
N ILE A 55 11.86 8.07 -1.99
CA ILE A 55 10.88 7.32 -1.19
C ILE A 55 11.64 6.40 -0.25
N LEU A 56 11.33 6.49 1.04
CA LEU A 56 11.93 5.68 2.10
C LEU A 56 11.01 4.49 2.39
N ALA A 57 11.15 3.41 1.61
CA ALA A 57 10.25 2.27 1.67
C ALA A 57 10.40 1.42 2.94
N ASP A 58 11.62 1.34 3.49
CA ASP A 58 11.95 0.46 4.62
C ASP A 58 11.48 1.00 5.98
N GLU A 59 11.16 2.29 6.05
CA GLU A 59 10.68 2.97 7.27
C GLU A 59 9.18 2.71 7.56
N ILE A 60 8.47 2.08 6.61
CA ILE A 60 7.04 1.82 6.73
C ILE A 60 6.78 0.33 6.97
N PRO A 61 5.93 -0.04 7.95
CA PRO A 61 5.52 -1.43 8.16
C PRO A 61 5.01 -2.08 6.87
N ALA A 62 5.43 -3.32 6.62
CA ALA A 62 5.10 -4.04 5.38
C ALA A 62 3.59 -4.10 5.09
N ASP A 63 2.75 -4.14 6.13
CA ASP A 63 1.29 -4.14 6.01
C ASP A 63 0.70 -2.81 5.55
N LEU A 64 1.48 -1.71 5.55
CA LEU A 64 1.13 -0.38 5.04
C LEU A 64 1.99 0.04 3.84
N GLY A 65 2.99 -0.74 3.46
CA GLY A 65 3.86 -0.44 2.32
C GLY A 65 3.15 -0.50 0.96
N ALA A 66 3.78 0.10 -0.05
CA ALA A 66 3.30 0.07 -1.43
C ALA A 66 3.12 -1.34 -2.02
N PRO A 67 4.01 -2.33 -1.75
CA PRO A 67 3.85 -3.67 -2.32
C PRO A 67 2.52 -4.33 -1.96
N GLN A 68 2.15 -4.37 -0.68
CA GLN A 68 0.87 -4.97 -0.27
C GLN A 68 -0.32 -4.16 -0.76
N PHE A 69 -0.20 -2.84 -0.81
CA PHE A 69 -1.28 -1.98 -1.29
C PHE A 69 -1.59 -2.27 -2.76
N MET A 70 -0.57 -2.29 -3.60
CA MET A 70 -0.73 -2.59 -5.03
C MET A 70 -1.23 -4.01 -5.23
N ASP A 71 -0.72 -4.98 -4.48
CA ASP A 71 -1.17 -6.37 -4.56
C ASP A 71 -2.68 -6.49 -4.25
N ARG A 72 -3.13 -5.92 -3.12
CA ARG A 72 -4.54 -5.92 -2.72
C ARG A 72 -5.44 -5.20 -3.71
N MET A 73 -5.01 -4.04 -4.23
CA MET A 73 -5.77 -3.29 -5.20
C MET A 73 -5.92 -4.03 -6.53
N ILE A 74 -4.85 -4.65 -7.04
CA ILE A 74 -4.92 -5.45 -8.26
C ILE A 74 -5.84 -6.66 -8.03
N THR A 75 -5.77 -7.32 -6.87
CA THR A 75 -6.65 -8.45 -6.55
C THR A 75 -8.11 -8.02 -6.55
N ALA A 76 -8.45 -6.94 -5.86
CA ALA A 76 -9.82 -6.42 -5.82
C ALA A 76 -10.36 -6.07 -7.23
N ILE A 77 -9.53 -5.49 -8.09
CA ILE A 77 -9.91 -5.21 -9.49
C ILE A 77 -10.18 -6.50 -10.26
N LEU A 78 -9.30 -7.50 -10.12
CA LEU A 78 -9.45 -8.78 -10.82
C LEU A 78 -10.63 -9.61 -10.32
N ASP A 79 -11.00 -9.48 -9.05
CA ASP A 79 -12.15 -10.17 -8.46
C ASP A 79 -13.47 -9.55 -8.93
N ALA A 80 -13.52 -8.22 -9.06
CA ALA A 80 -14.70 -7.51 -9.54
C ALA A 80 -14.87 -7.59 -11.07
N ALA A 81 -13.78 -7.70 -11.82
CA ALA A 81 -13.81 -7.72 -13.29
C ALA A 81 -14.21 -9.11 -13.84
N PRO A 82 -14.91 -9.18 -14.99
CA PRO A 82 -15.19 -10.46 -15.65
C PRO A 82 -13.92 -11.28 -15.91
N ALA A 83 -14.05 -12.61 -15.86
CA ALA A 83 -12.91 -13.52 -16.03
C ALA A 83 -12.21 -13.40 -17.39
N SER A 84 -12.92 -12.93 -18.42
CA SER A 84 -12.37 -12.70 -19.78
C SER A 84 -11.46 -11.47 -19.89
N PHE A 85 -11.47 -10.59 -18.89
CA PHE A 85 -10.69 -9.34 -18.85
C PHE A 85 -9.34 -9.55 -18.14
N HIS A 86 -8.38 -8.66 -18.42
CA HIS A 86 -7.05 -8.62 -17.79
C HIS A 86 -6.23 -9.93 -17.88
N ARG A 87 -6.39 -10.71 -18.97
CA ARG A 87 -5.77 -12.04 -19.13
C ARG A 87 -4.26 -12.06 -18.82
N THR A 88 -3.49 -11.14 -19.38
CA THR A 88 -2.04 -11.05 -19.16
C THR A 88 -1.68 -10.87 -17.68
N VAL A 89 -2.43 -10.06 -16.93
CA VAL A 89 -2.18 -9.86 -15.50
C VAL A 89 -2.53 -11.13 -14.71
N ARG A 90 -3.65 -11.78 -15.06
CA ARG A 90 -4.08 -13.03 -14.44
C ARG A 90 -3.07 -14.16 -14.67
N GLU A 91 -2.53 -14.28 -15.88
CA GLU A 91 -1.50 -15.25 -16.24
C GLU A 91 -0.20 -15.01 -15.46
N ARG A 92 0.29 -13.75 -15.42
CA ARG A 92 1.48 -13.38 -14.63
C ARG A 92 1.33 -13.73 -13.15
N ARG A 93 0.16 -13.49 -12.56
CA ARG A 93 -0.10 -13.81 -11.15
C ARG A 93 -0.20 -15.30 -10.89
N ARG A 94 -0.79 -16.09 -11.80
CA ARG A 94 -0.75 -17.55 -11.72
C ARG A 94 0.68 -18.08 -11.80
N GLY A 95 1.49 -17.56 -12.72
CA GLY A 95 2.90 -17.93 -12.87
C GLY A 95 3.73 -17.61 -11.63
N ARG A 96 3.44 -16.50 -10.93
CA ARG A 96 4.10 -16.15 -9.67
C ARG A 96 3.78 -17.12 -8.53
N LEU A 97 2.51 -17.51 -8.36
CA LEU A 97 2.10 -18.45 -7.31
C LEU A 97 2.78 -19.81 -7.47
N LEU A 98 2.96 -20.28 -8.71
CA LEU A 98 3.64 -21.55 -9.01
C LEU A 98 5.16 -21.53 -8.75
N LEU A 99 5.76 -20.35 -8.55
CA LEU A 99 7.19 -20.21 -8.21
C LEU A 99 7.43 -20.03 -6.71
N GLU A 100 6.37 -19.75 -5.94
CA GLU A 100 6.41 -19.56 -4.48
C GLU A 100 5.97 -20.83 -3.70
N GLU A 101 5.53 -21.89 -4.40
CA GLU A 101 5.28 -23.25 -3.88
C GLU A 101 6.50 -24.18 -4.07
#